data_AF-A0A2I1GT48-F1
#
_entry.id   AF-A0A2I1GT48-F1
#
_cell.length_a   1.000
_cell.length_b   1.000
_cell.length_c   1.000
_cell.angle_alpha   90.00
_cell.angle_beta   90.00
_cell.angle_gamma   90.00
#
_symmetry.space_group_name_H-M   'P 1'
#
loop_
_entity.id
_entity.type
_entity.pdbx_description
1 polymer ?
#
loop_
_entity_poly.entity_id
_entity_poly.type
_entity_poly.pdbx_seq_one_letter_code
_entity_poly.pdbx_strand_id
1 'polypeptide(L)'
;YTYYLFEPRIHHTFKLNIPKNVLEILRHKDADCSIFATVIDKEEKDIFNCQVFWPQNEDPSLLIHCIHKKFKKRECKLMIRWMIIGYDINFDFRSEHNVKLKILKNDFNSKNNQAIIKPLDLEYESSALYFGIPILNNLDNSNNSLIIGHHFFNDRFKDNLKYAFWDPKDYSN
;
A
#
# COMPACT_ATOMS: atom_id res chain seq x y z
N TYR A 1 -11.19 -8.75 10.10
CA TYR A 1 -10.30 -8.26 11.17
C TYR A 1 -11.08 -7.26 12.01
N THR A 2 -11.00 -7.34 13.34
CA THR A 2 -11.63 -6.35 14.22
C THR A 2 -10.60 -5.27 14.55
N TYR A 3 -10.84 -4.05 14.09
CA TYR A 3 -10.00 -2.90 14.38
C TYR A 3 -10.64 -2.08 15.50
N TYR A 4 -9.90 -1.84 16.58
CA TYR A 4 -10.38 -1.06 17.70
C TYR A 4 -9.78 0.34 17.68
N LEU A 5 -10.62 1.32 17.40
CA LEU A 5 -10.21 2.71 17.39
C LEU A 5 -10.39 3.29 18.80
N PHE A 6 -9.36 3.20 19.65
CA PHE A 6 -9.40 3.75 21.01
C PHE A 6 -8.69 5.09 21.16
N GLU A 7 -7.70 5.34 20.31
CA GLU A 7 -6.90 6.57 20.32
C GLU A 7 -6.73 7.09 18.89
N PRO A 8 -6.67 8.42 18.71
CA PRO A 8 -6.40 9.00 17.41
C PRO A 8 -4.95 8.69 16.98
N ARG A 9 -4.73 8.53 15.67
CA ARG A 9 -3.40 8.44 15.05
C ARG A 9 -2.56 7.21 15.45
N ILE A 10 -3.18 6.20 16.05
CA ILE A 10 -2.55 4.88 16.22
C ILE A 10 -2.81 4.03 14.98
N HIS A 11 -1.77 3.34 14.52
CA HIS A 11 -1.90 2.29 13.52
C HIS A 11 -2.01 0.93 14.20
N HIS A 12 -2.68 -0.01 13.55
CA HIS A 12 -2.64 -1.41 13.97
C HIS A 12 -1.77 -2.21 13.03
N THR A 13 -0.87 -3.02 13.59
CA THR A 13 -0.08 -3.97 12.82
C THR A 13 -0.89 -5.24 12.60
N PHE A 14 -1.12 -5.60 11.34
CA PHE A 14 -1.75 -6.83 10.92
C PHE A 14 -0.72 -7.75 10.27
N LYS A 15 -0.48 -8.93 10.86
CA LYS A 15 0.40 -9.94 10.29
C LYS A 15 -0.27 -10.60 9.08
N LEU A 16 0.43 -10.60 7.94
CA LEU A 16 -0.04 -11.31 6.76
C LEU A 16 0.09 -12.82 7.00
N ASN A 17 -0.99 -13.57 6.80
CA ASN A 17 -0.97 -15.03 6.92
C ASN A 17 -0.45 -15.66 5.62
N ILE A 18 0.85 -15.51 5.36
CA ILE A 18 1.49 -15.98 4.13
C ILE A 18 1.94 -17.44 4.32
N PRO A 19 1.57 -18.35 3.41
CA PRO A 19 2.06 -19.74 3.45
C PRO A 19 3.59 -19.83 3.42
N LYS A 20 4.16 -20.82 4.13
CA LYS A 20 5.62 -20.97 4.26
C LYS A 20 6.36 -21.06 2.91
N ASN A 21 5.82 -21.82 1.97
CA ASN A 21 6.39 -21.94 0.62
C ASN A 21 6.40 -20.59 -0.14
N VAL A 22 5.42 -19.72 0.10
CA VAL A 22 5.39 -18.37 -0.48
C VAL A 22 6.36 -17.44 0.25
N LEU A 23 6.53 -17.59 1.57
CA LEU A 23 7.56 -16.88 2.34
C LEU A 23 8.98 -17.20 1.87
N GLU A 24 9.24 -18.44 1.47
CA GLU A 24 10.53 -18.84 0.88
C GLU A 24 10.79 -18.11 -0.44
N ILE A 25 9.79 -18.04 -1.32
CA ILE A 25 9.88 -17.30 -2.59
C ILE A 25 10.08 -15.79 -2.35
N LEU A 26 9.32 -15.20 -1.41
CA LEU A 26 9.42 -13.78 -1.05
C LEU A 26 10.82 -13.36 -0.60
N ARG A 27 11.54 -14.28 0.07
CA ARG A 27 12.91 -14.04 0.56
C ARG A 27 13.97 -14.24 -0.53
N HIS A 28 13.59 -14.84 -1.65
CA HIS A 28 14.49 -15.07 -2.77
C HIS A 28 14.63 -13.79 -3.61
N LYS A 29 15.86 -13.29 -3.74
CA LYS A 29 16.14 -12.03 -4.45
C LYS A 29 15.69 -12.07 -5.91
N ASP A 30 15.84 -13.21 -6.57
CA ASP A 30 15.47 -13.36 -7.98
C ASP A 30 13.96 -13.39 -8.22
N ALA A 31 13.15 -13.58 -7.18
CA ALA A 31 11.70 -13.52 -7.30
C ALA A 31 11.17 -12.08 -7.44
N ASP A 32 11.99 -11.05 -7.13
CA ASP A 32 11.66 -9.62 -7.21
C ASP A 32 10.22 -9.29 -6.74
N CYS A 33 9.83 -9.85 -5.60
CA CYS A 33 8.45 -9.80 -5.14
C CYS A 33 8.00 -8.40 -4.72
N SER A 34 6.72 -8.12 -4.93
CA SER A 34 5.99 -6.93 -4.48
C SER A 34 4.67 -7.35 -3.84
N ILE A 35 4.30 -6.69 -2.74
CA ILE A 35 3.09 -7.00 -1.97
C ILE A 35 2.13 -5.84 -2.11
N PHE A 36 0.88 -6.12 -2.46
CA PHE A 36 -0.21 -5.16 -2.51
C PHE A 36 -1.30 -5.56 -1.54
N ALA A 37 -1.96 -4.57 -0.96
CA ALA A 37 -3.05 -4.78 -0.02
C ALA A 37 -4.06 -3.63 -0.09
N THR A 38 -5.27 -3.93 0.34
CA THR A 38 -6.33 -2.95 0.55
C THR A 38 -7.12 -3.34 1.80
N VAL A 39 -7.64 -2.31 2.48
CA VAL A 39 -8.42 -2.43 3.70
C VAL A 39 -9.74 -1.70 3.49
N ILE A 40 -10.83 -2.42 3.67
CA ILE A 40 -12.18 -1.92 3.45
C ILE A 40 -12.96 -2.07 4.75
N ASP A 41 -13.56 -0.98 5.21
CA ASP A 41 -14.56 -1.03 6.27
C ASP A 41 -15.85 -1.60 5.71
N LYS A 42 -16.31 -2.74 6.24
CA LYS A 42 -17.54 -3.39 5.76
C LYS A 42 -18.79 -2.55 6.02
N GLU A 43 -18.72 -1.65 6.99
CA GLU A 43 -19.84 -0.76 7.32
C GLU A 43 -19.72 0.60 6.60
N GLU A 44 -18.64 0.82 5.84
CA GLU A 44 -18.35 2.05 5.07
C GLU A 44 -18.43 3.34 5.90
N LYS A 45 -18.14 3.27 7.21
CA LYS A 45 -18.25 4.42 8.12
C LYS A 45 -17.01 5.29 8.15
N ASP A 46 -15.84 4.66 8.01
CA ASP A 46 -14.55 5.34 8.12
C ASP A 46 -13.62 4.95 6.96
N ILE A 47 -12.71 5.87 6.61
CA ILE A 47 -11.74 5.64 5.53
C ILE A 47 -10.50 5.01 6.13
N PHE A 48 -10.07 3.87 5.58
CA PHE A 48 -8.86 3.19 5.99
C PHE A 48 -7.79 3.29 4.91
N ASN A 49 -6.54 3.35 5.34
CA ASN A 49 -5.38 3.21 4.49
C ASN A 49 -4.46 2.13 5.07
N CYS A 50 -3.69 1.47 4.22
CA CYS A 50 -2.71 0.49 4.65
C CYS A 50 -1.37 0.67 3.95
N GLN A 51 -0.31 0.35 4.67
CA GLN A 51 1.06 0.36 4.19
C GLN A 51 1.68 -1.00 4.47
N VAL A 52 2.53 -1.47 3.58
CA VAL A 52 3.35 -2.66 3.84
C VAL A 52 4.53 -2.23 4.70
N PHE A 53 4.68 -2.84 5.87
CA PHE A 53 5.88 -2.75 6.66
C PHE A 53 6.69 -4.02 6.46
N TRP A 54 7.89 -3.87 5.88
CA TRP A 54 8.75 -4.98 5.52
C TRP A 54 10.22 -4.65 5.76
N PRO A 55 10.66 -4.67 7.04
CA PRO A 55 12.07 -4.50 7.37
C PRO A 55 12.87 -5.73 6.92
N GLN A 56 14.18 -5.54 6.76
CA GLN A 56 15.06 -6.64 6.34
C GLN A 56 15.01 -7.79 7.35
N ASN A 57 14.89 -9.02 6.84
CA ASN A 57 14.87 -10.28 7.60
C ASN A 57 13.62 -10.54 8.45
N GLU A 58 12.55 -9.75 8.31
CA GLU A 58 11.26 -10.04 8.94
C GLU A 58 10.19 -10.37 7.90
N ASP A 59 9.12 -11.02 8.37
CA ASP A 59 7.95 -11.26 7.55
C ASP A 59 7.16 -9.96 7.36
N PRO A 60 6.64 -9.71 6.15
CA PRO A 60 5.89 -8.50 5.87
C PRO A 60 4.59 -8.43 6.69
N SER A 61 4.24 -7.22 7.09
CA SER A 61 3.00 -6.91 7.80
C SER A 61 2.31 -5.68 7.21
N LEU A 62 1.06 -5.44 7.59
CA LEU A 62 0.33 -4.24 7.20
C LEU A 62 0.19 -3.30 8.39
N LEU A 63 0.57 -2.04 8.20
CA LEU A 63 0.21 -0.95 9.09
C LEU A 63 -1.13 -0.40 8.62
N ILE A 64 -2.17 -0.57 9.43
CA ILE A 64 -3.53 -0.13 9.12
C ILE A 64 -3.80 1.16 9.88
N HIS A 65 -4.05 2.21 9.11
CA HIS A 65 -4.38 3.53 9.64
C HIS A 65 -5.83 3.85 9.31
N CYS A 66 -6.52 4.45 10.26
CA CYS A 66 -7.85 4.97 10.03
C CYS A 66 -7.82 6.50 9.92
N ILE A 67 -8.35 7.01 8.82
CA ILE A 67 -8.37 8.42 8.45
C ILE A 67 -9.74 8.98 8.83
N HIS A 68 -9.75 9.97 9.72
CA HIS A 68 -10.99 10.58 10.22
C HIS A 68 -10.85 12.09 10.29
N LYS A 69 -11.94 12.80 9.95
CA LYS A 69 -12.08 14.23 10.25
C LYS A 69 -12.39 14.48 11.73
N LYS A 70 -13.24 13.64 12.34
CA LYS A 70 -13.60 13.72 13.77
C LYS A 70 -13.42 12.35 14.41
N PHE A 71 -12.56 12.29 15.42
CA PHE A 71 -12.28 11.08 16.16
C PHE A 71 -13.51 10.62 16.95
N LYS A 72 -13.83 9.33 16.90
CA LYS A 72 -14.84 8.68 17.74
C LYS A 72 -14.39 7.27 18.06
N LYS A 73 -14.39 6.92 19.35
CA LYS A 73 -14.04 5.57 19.78
C LYS A 73 -15.07 4.56 19.26
N ARG A 74 -14.62 3.52 18.58
CA ARG A 74 -15.50 2.46 18.06
C ARG A 74 -14.71 1.23 17.62
N GLU A 75 -15.45 0.17 17.38
CA GLU A 75 -14.98 -1.03 16.73
C GLU A 75 -15.34 -0.98 15.23
N CYS A 76 -14.39 -1.32 14.35
CA CYS A 76 -14.58 -1.39 12.91
C CYS A 76 -14.32 -2.81 12.41
N LYS A 77 -15.20 -3.34 11.56
CA LYS A 77 -15.06 -4.67 10.96
C LYS A 77 -14.42 -4.56 9.58
N LEU A 78 -13.11 -4.83 9.53
CA LEU A 78 -12.34 -4.66 8.31
C LEU A 78 -12.28 -5.94 7.48
N MET A 79 -12.46 -5.80 6.17
CA MET A 79 -12.05 -6.75 5.15
C MET A 79 -10.68 -6.35 4.63
N ILE A 80 -9.71 -7.26 4.75
CA ILE A 80 -8.35 -7.06 4.27
C ILE A 80 -8.14 -8.00 3.09
N ARG A 81 -7.73 -7.46 1.95
CA ARG A 81 -7.34 -8.24 0.76
C ARG A 81 -5.91 -7.90 0.41
N TRP A 82 -5.12 -8.90 0.04
CA TRP A 82 -3.73 -8.71 -0.35
C TRP A 82 -3.36 -9.68 -1.46
N MET A 83 -2.31 -9.34 -2.20
CA MET A 83 -1.72 -10.14 -3.27
C MET A 83 -0.21 -9.97 -3.26
N ILE A 84 0.48 -10.98 -3.75
CA ILE A 84 1.94 -10.99 -3.89
C ILE A 84 2.23 -11.29 -5.35
N ILE A 85 3.11 -10.49 -5.93
CA ILE A 85 3.47 -10.60 -7.34
C ILE A 85 4.98 -10.62 -7.43
N GLY A 86 5.51 -11.60 -8.14
CA GLY A 86 6.94 -11.78 -8.36
C GLY A 86 7.18 -12.79 -9.46
N TYR A 87 8.43 -12.95 -9.84
CA TYR A 87 8.86 -13.99 -10.75
C TYR A 87 8.79 -15.35 -10.05
N ASP A 88 8.24 -16.32 -10.76
CA ASP A 88 8.34 -17.72 -10.34
C ASP A 88 9.78 -18.19 -10.53
N ILE A 89 10.46 -18.43 -9.42
CA ILE A 89 11.84 -18.96 -9.39
C ILE A 89 11.89 -20.49 -9.49
N ASN A 90 10.76 -21.17 -9.29
CA ASN A 90 10.66 -22.62 -9.23
C ASN A 90 10.10 -23.24 -10.51
N PHE A 91 9.73 -22.42 -11.50
CA PHE A 91 9.39 -22.76 -12.88
C PHE A 91 8.76 -24.15 -13.08
N ASP A 92 7.43 -24.24 -12.96
CA ASP A 92 6.65 -25.22 -13.74
C ASP A 92 5.24 -24.71 -14.09
N PHE A 93 5.12 -23.44 -14.52
CA PHE A 93 3.83 -22.88 -14.92
C PHE A 93 3.83 -22.43 -16.38
N ARG A 94 3.20 -23.23 -17.24
CA ARG A 94 2.81 -22.86 -18.60
C ARG A 94 1.36 -22.37 -18.57
N SER A 95 1.15 -21.08 -18.31
CA SER A 95 -0.18 -20.46 -18.46
C SER A 95 -0.35 -19.89 -19.85
N GLU A 96 -1.48 -20.18 -20.50
CA GLU A 96 -1.89 -19.54 -21.77
C GLU A 96 -2.47 -18.13 -21.57
N HIS A 97 -2.57 -17.66 -20.32
CA HIS A 97 -3.12 -16.34 -20.00
C HIS A 97 -2.01 -15.27 -20.04
N ASN A 98 -2.02 -14.45 -21.08
CA ASN A 98 -1.10 -13.31 -21.24
C ASN A 98 -1.54 -12.11 -20.41
N VAL A 99 -1.48 -12.20 -19.07
CA VAL A 99 -1.63 -11.01 -18.22
C VAL A 99 -0.26 -10.33 -18.11
N LYS A 100 -0.12 -9.16 -18.73
CA LYS A 100 1.09 -8.33 -18.62
C LYS A 100 0.96 -7.38 -17.44
N LEU A 101 1.82 -7.52 -16.45
CA LEU A 101 1.92 -6.58 -15.33
C LEU A 101 3.21 -5.74 -15.46
N LYS A 102 3.10 -4.43 -15.26
CA LYS A 102 4.26 -3.53 -15.13
C LYS A 102 4.33 -3.05 -13.68
N ILE A 103 5.37 -3.47 -12.95
CA ILE A 103 5.62 -2.99 -11.59
C ILE A 103 6.57 -1.79 -11.66
N LEU A 104 6.21 -0.70 -10.98
CA LEU A 104 7.03 0.52 -10.89
C LEU A 104 7.38 0.76 -9.43
N LYS A 105 8.68 0.84 -9.12
CA LYS A 105 9.20 1.11 -7.78
C LYS A 105 9.82 2.51 -7.77
N ASN A 106 9.44 3.32 -6.78
CA ASN A 106 9.93 4.68 -6.66
C ASN A 106 10.29 4.96 -5.20
N ASP A 107 11.59 5.18 -4.96
CA ASP A 107 12.07 5.58 -3.64
C ASP A 107 11.68 7.02 -3.33
N PHE A 108 11.43 7.27 -2.04
CA PHE A 108 10.94 8.54 -1.56
C PHE A 108 11.48 8.86 -0.16
N ASN A 109 11.83 10.13 0.05
CA ASN A 109 12.25 10.65 1.34
C ASN A 109 11.35 11.83 1.74
N SER A 110 10.54 11.65 2.77
CA SER A 110 9.43 12.54 3.14
C SER A 110 9.84 13.76 3.97
N LYS A 111 11.07 14.26 3.85
CA LYS A 111 11.62 15.30 4.76
C LYS A 111 10.79 16.60 4.81
N ASN A 112 9.99 16.89 3.77
CA ASN A 112 9.10 18.04 3.72
C ASN A 112 7.67 17.52 3.53
N ASN A 113 6.79 17.74 4.52
CA ASN A 113 5.39 17.29 4.62
C ASN A 113 4.45 17.80 3.51
N GLN A 114 4.93 18.04 2.30
CA GLN A 114 4.13 18.49 1.17
C GLN A 114 3.74 17.31 0.29
N ALA A 115 2.57 17.42 -0.35
CA ALA A 115 2.18 16.46 -1.37
C ALA A 115 3.21 16.48 -2.51
N ILE A 116 3.80 15.33 -2.81
CA ILE A 116 4.78 15.21 -3.90
C ILE A 116 4.10 14.54 -5.08
N ILE A 117 4.06 15.27 -6.18
CA ILE A 117 3.53 14.82 -7.46
C ILE A 117 4.71 14.35 -8.30
N LYS A 118 4.69 13.09 -8.73
CA LYS A 118 5.67 12.56 -9.67
C LYS A 118 4.95 12.17 -10.98
N PRO A 119 5.48 12.57 -12.15
CA PRO A 119 5.05 11.97 -13.40
C PRO A 119 5.48 10.50 -13.42
N LEU A 120 4.60 9.63 -13.91
CA LEU A 120 4.99 8.31 -14.39
C LEU A 120 5.19 8.44 -15.90
N ASP A 121 6.30 7.87 -16.41
CA ASP A 121 6.53 7.72 -17.84
C ASP A 121 5.64 6.58 -18.38
N LEU A 122 4.34 6.80 -18.31
CA LEU A 122 3.29 5.90 -18.76
C LEU A 122 2.15 6.74 -19.34
N GLU A 123 1.76 6.41 -20.56
CA GLU A 123 0.54 6.95 -21.17
C GLU A 123 -0.67 6.55 -20.33
N TYR A 124 -1.56 7.51 -20.13
CA TYR A 124 -2.80 7.26 -19.41
C TYR A 124 -3.73 6.40 -20.27
N GLU A 125 -4.08 5.22 -19.77
CA GLU A 125 -5.05 4.32 -20.39
C GLU A 125 -6.33 4.31 -19.54
N SER A 126 -7.45 4.78 -20.12
CA SER A 126 -8.72 4.88 -19.38
C SER A 126 -9.29 3.53 -18.92
N SER A 127 -8.91 2.44 -19.58
CA SER A 127 -9.28 1.07 -19.22
C SER A 127 -8.37 0.42 -18.19
N ALA A 128 -7.20 1.01 -17.91
CA ALA A 128 -6.25 0.44 -16.97
C ALA A 128 -6.65 0.74 -15.52
N LEU A 129 -6.40 -0.23 -14.64
CA LEU A 129 -6.57 -0.07 -13.21
C LEU A 129 -5.21 0.16 -12.56
N TYR A 130 -5.09 1.27 -11.84
CA TYR A 130 -3.86 1.65 -11.16
C TYR A 130 -4.01 1.48 -9.65
N PHE A 131 -3.11 0.69 -9.07
CA PHE A 131 -3.05 0.47 -7.64
C PHE A 131 -1.63 0.77 -7.16
N GLY A 132 -1.54 1.45 -6.04
CA GLY A 132 -0.27 1.79 -5.40
C GLY A 132 -0.33 1.42 -3.93
N ILE A 133 0.81 1.00 -3.39
CA ILE A 133 0.94 0.70 -1.96
C ILE A 133 2.28 1.24 -1.45
N PRO A 134 2.29 1.99 -0.34
CA PRO A 134 3.53 2.41 0.29
C PRO A 134 4.21 1.22 0.96
N ILE A 135 5.53 1.15 0.83
CA ILE A 135 6.37 0.16 1.51
C ILE A 135 7.29 0.93 2.47
N LEU A 136 7.27 0.54 3.74
CA LEU A 136 8.13 1.08 4.79
C LEU A 136 9.14 0.02 5.19
N ASN A 137 10.42 0.39 5.06
CA ASN A 137 11.55 -0.46 5.46
C ASN A 137 11.98 -0.23 6.92
N ASN A 138 11.50 0.85 7.55
CA ASN A 138 11.78 1.20 8.94
C ASN A 138 10.58 1.91 9.57
N LEU A 139 10.34 1.67 10.85
CA LEU A 139 9.29 2.28 11.67
C LEU A 139 9.89 2.75 13.00
N ASP A 140 9.86 4.06 13.24
CA ASP A 140 10.31 4.70 14.46
C ASP A 140 9.32 5.79 14.91
N ASN A 141 9.61 6.47 16.02
CA ASN A 141 8.71 7.50 16.57
C ASN A 141 8.47 8.68 15.61
N SER A 142 9.38 8.94 14.65
CA SER A 142 9.26 10.05 13.70
C SER A 142 8.25 9.76 12.58
N ASN A 143 8.05 8.48 12.23
CA ASN A 143 7.17 8.06 11.13
C ASN A 143 5.99 7.17 11.57
N ASN A 144 5.83 6.90 12.87
CA ASN A 144 4.74 6.08 13.44
C ASN A 144 3.32 6.54 13.03
N SER A 145 3.14 7.86 12.83
CA SER A 145 1.87 8.46 12.40
C SER A 145 1.81 8.81 10.92
N LEU A 146 2.86 8.48 10.15
CA LEU A 146 2.94 8.81 8.74
C LEU A 146 1.93 7.99 7.95
N ILE A 147 0.99 8.66 7.28
CA ILE A 147 0.03 8.01 6.40
C ILE A 147 0.38 8.40 4.98
N ILE A 148 0.75 7.45 4.12
CA ILE A 148 1.06 7.72 2.71
C ILE A 148 -0.11 7.23 1.85
N GLY A 149 -0.80 8.13 1.18
CA GLY A 149 -1.79 7.80 0.15
C GLY A 149 -1.19 7.70 -1.24
N HIS A 150 -1.88 7.00 -2.16
CA HIS A 150 -1.61 7.04 -3.60
C HIS A 150 -2.85 7.54 -4.33
N HIS A 151 -2.67 8.50 -5.22
CA HIS A 151 -3.74 9.02 -6.08
C HIS A 151 -3.21 9.15 -7.49
N PHE A 152 -3.81 8.39 -8.39
CA PHE A 152 -3.46 8.35 -9.81
C PHE A 152 -4.42 9.26 -10.58
N PHE A 153 -3.87 10.13 -11.43
CA PHE A 153 -4.66 11.05 -12.24
C PHE A 153 -3.99 11.36 -13.57
N ASN A 154 -4.79 11.68 -14.59
CA ASN A 154 -4.28 12.08 -15.90
C ASN A 154 -3.80 13.55 -15.85
N ASP A 155 -2.57 13.80 -16.28
CA ASP A 155 -2.10 15.13 -16.63
C ASP A 155 -2.66 15.58 -17.98
N ARG A 156 -3.78 16.32 -17.96
CA ARG A 156 -4.50 16.81 -19.14
C ARG A 156 -3.66 17.58 -20.18
N PHE A 157 -2.42 17.95 -19.86
CA PHE A 157 -1.50 18.64 -20.75
C PHE A 157 -0.48 17.72 -21.45
N LYS A 158 -0.26 16.51 -20.95
CA LYS A 158 0.77 15.58 -21.43
C LYS A 158 0.27 14.14 -21.66
N ASP A 159 -0.99 13.85 -21.36
CA ASP A 159 -1.59 12.50 -21.34
C ASP A 159 -0.77 11.46 -20.55
N ASN A 160 0.04 11.94 -19.61
CA ASN A 160 0.87 11.10 -18.76
C ASN A 160 0.15 10.85 -17.43
N LEU A 161 0.24 9.61 -16.97
CA LEU A 161 -0.20 9.24 -15.64
C LEU A 161 0.67 9.97 -14.60
N LYS A 162 0.06 10.72 -13.70
CA LYS A 162 0.73 11.24 -12.51
C LYS A 162 0.23 10.49 -11.30
N TYR A 163 1.09 10.45 -10.29
CA TYR A 163 0.67 10.03 -8.97
C TYR A 163 1.16 11.00 -7.90
N ALA A 164 0.30 11.19 -6.91
CA ALA A 164 0.61 12.00 -5.74
C ALA A 164 0.72 11.10 -4.51
N PHE A 165 1.69 11.43 -3.67
CA PHE A 165 1.72 11.03 -2.27
C PHE A 165 1.33 12.21 -1.41
N TRP A 166 0.53 11.98 -0.37
CA TRP A 166 0.22 12.99 0.64
C TRP A 166 0.11 12.35 2.02
N ASP A 167 0.36 13.16 3.04
CA ASP A 167 -0.02 12.86 4.42
C ASP A 167 -1.44 13.42 4.67
N PRO A 168 -2.47 12.58 4.85
CA PRO A 168 -3.84 12.99 5.16
C PRO A 168 -4.04 13.93 6.35
N LYS A 169 -2.98 14.29 7.11
CA LYS A 169 -3.01 15.40 8.08
C LYS A 169 -3.69 16.66 7.53
N ASP A 170 -3.59 16.91 6.24
CA ASP A 170 -4.20 18.07 5.56
C ASP A 170 -5.74 18.08 5.53
N TYR A 171 -6.42 16.94 5.77
CA TYR A 171 -7.89 16.85 5.81
C TYR A 171 -8.52 17.14 7.18
N SER A 172 -7.69 17.40 8.19
CA SER A 172 -8.11 17.56 9.59
C SER A 172 -8.17 19.01 10.09
N ASN A 173 -8.11 19.99 9.18
CA ASN A 173 -8.39 21.41 9.46
C ASN A 173 -9.81 21.79 9.01
#